data_AF-A0A845DKS0-F1
#
_entry.id   AF-A0A845DKS0-F1
#
_cell.length_a   1.000
_cell.length_b   1.000
_cell.length_c   1.000
_cell.angle_alpha   90.00
_cell.angle_beta   90.00
_cell.angle_gamma   90.00
#
_symmetry.space_group_name_H-M   'P 1'
#
loop_
_entity.id
_entity.type
_entity.pdbx_description
1 polymer ?
#
loop_
_entity_poly.entity_id
_entity_poly.type
_entity_poly.pdbx_seq_one_letter_code
_entity_poly.pdbx_strand_id
1 'polypeptide(L)'
;MSHSLRILSSVLALLFLLVACTPAAPGTTSAGASAESANQGSQSAAVADAATERPTLTAGVIWLDSPLDPVEGGYVSTQSALSETLFRLSGTTLSPEPWLATEATHVAPFIWRIGIREGVKFHNGNVMDAQAVKASLERAIRLSPAAADTLSVDTITVEDEQTITIKTTVEQPTLPGLLILPALAITDAAAADAAGEGNFIAAGALTGPYIPIEYTPKE
;
A
#
# COMPACT_ATOMS: atom_id res chain seq x y z
N MET A 1 -14.43 -24.51 42.15
CA MET A 1 -15.57 -24.80 43.05
C MET A 1 -16.64 -23.75 42.83
N SER A 2 -17.87 -24.22 42.76
CA SER A 2 -19.11 -23.55 42.33
C SER A 2 -19.41 -22.21 43.00
N HIS A 3 -19.99 -21.26 42.25
CA HIS A 3 -21.36 -20.83 42.49
C HIS A 3 -21.98 -20.20 41.23
N SER A 4 -23.15 -20.72 40.92
CA SER A 4 -24.09 -20.45 39.85
C SER A 4 -24.96 -19.22 40.09
N LEU A 5 -25.31 -18.49 39.04
CA LEU A 5 -26.58 -17.76 38.97
C LEU A 5 -27.15 -17.81 37.55
N ARG A 6 -28.43 -18.20 37.47
CA ARG A 6 -29.25 -18.45 36.27
C ARG A 6 -30.25 -17.29 36.10
N ILE A 7 -31.00 -17.32 34.97
CA ILE A 7 -32.34 -16.69 34.71
C ILE A 7 -32.22 -15.30 34.02
N LEU A 8 -32.89 -14.90 32.92
CA LEU A 8 -34.02 -15.41 32.12
C LEU A 8 -34.06 -14.69 30.73
N SER A 9 -34.24 -15.48 29.67
CA SER A 9 -35.16 -15.31 28.53
C SER A 9 -35.91 -13.97 28.31
N SER A 10 -35.86 -13.41 27.09
CA SER A 10 -37.05 -12.96 26.35
C SER A 10 -36.76 -12.71 24.86
N VAL A 11 -37.46 -13.51 24.05
CA VAL A 11 -37.63 -13.43 22.60
C VAL A 11 -38.75 -12.42 22.30
N LEU A 12 -38.58 -11.55 21.31
CA LEU A 12 -39.75 -10.96 20.62
C LEU A 12 -39.41 -10.64 19.16
N ALA A 13 -39.83 -11.55 18.28
CA ALA A 13 -39.96 -11.34 16.85
C ALA A 13 -41.35 -10.75 16.55
N LEU A 14 -41.45 -9.82 15.60
CA LEU A 14 -42.73 -9.39 15.03
C LEU A 14 -42.62 -9.17 13.51
N LEU A 15 -43.05 -10.20 12.77
CA LEU A 15 -43.73 -10.22 11.47
C LEU A 15 -44.96 -9.27 11.50
N PHE A 16 -45.62 -8.75 10.45
CA PHE A 16 -45.82 -9.06 9.02
C PHE A 16 -46.62 -7.87 8.44
N LEU A 17 -46.58 -7.58 7.13
CA LEU A 17 -47.82 -7.46 6.33
C LEU A 17 -47.57 -7.54 4.82
N LEU A 18 -48.28 -8.48 4.20
CA LEU A 18 -48.38 -8.83 2.78
C LEU A 18 -49.18 -7.78 1.99
N VAL A 19 -48.86 -7.64 0.70
CA VAL A 19 -49.87 -7.49 -0.36
C VAL A 19 -49.48 -8.37 -1.55
N ALA A 20 -50.41 -9.23 -1.95
CA ALA A 20 -50.37 -10.08 -3.13
C ALA A 20 -51.50 -9.68 -4.09
N CYS A 21 -51.27 -9.75 -5.40
CA CYS A 21 -52.30 -10.15 -6.36
C CYS A 21 -51.67 -10.57 -7.70
N THR A 22 -52.02 -11.78 -8.14
CA THR A 22 -51.72 -12.48 -9.41
C THR A 22 -52.86 -12.27 -10.45
N PRO A 23 -52.97 -13.02 -11.56
CA PRO A 23 -52.10 -13.20 -12.75
C PRO A 23 -52.87 -12.98 -14.09
N ALA A 24 -52.20 -13.01 -15.25
CA ALA A 24 -52.84 -13.39 -16.54
C ALA A 24 -51.84 -13.75 -17.66
N ALA A 25 -52.05 -14.92 -18.28
CA ALA A 25 -51.63 -15.34 -19.63
C ALA A 25 -52.86 -16.02 -20.27
N PRO A 26 -53.06 -16.06 -21.61
CA PRO A 26 -52.45 -17.13 -22.46
C PRO A 26 -52.24 -16.84 -23.98
N GLY A 27 -51.39 -17.66 -24.64
CA GLY A 27 -51.41 -18.08 -26.08
C GLY A 27 -51.06 -17.02 -27.16
N THR A 28 -50.47 -17.28 -28.34
CA THR A 28 -50.26 -18.50 -29.14
C THR A 28 -49.21 -18.23 -30.26
N THR A 29 -48.35 -19.21 -30.55
CA THR A 29 -47.65 -19.57 -31.83
C THR A 29 -47.42 -18.57 -32.97
N SER A 30 -46.17 -18.48 -33.47
CA SER A 30 -45.79 -19.00 -34.81
C SER A 30 -44.27 -19.06 -35.00
N ALA A 31 -43.84 -20.03 -35.80
CA ALA A 31 -42.47 -20.41 -36.07
C ALA A 31 -41.79 -19.55 -37.15
N GLY A 32 -40.46 -19.54 -37.18
CA GLY A 32 -39.71 -19.39 -38.43
C GLY A 32 -38.46 -18.50 -38.39
N ALA A 33 -37.32 -19.19 -38.47
CA ALA A 33 -36.18 -18.85 -39.33
C ALA A 33 -35.08 -17.90 -38.81
N SER A 34 -33.89 -18.51 -38.79
CA SER A 34 -32.60 -17.99 -39.25
C SER A 34 -31.76 -17.17 -38.29
N ALA A 35 -30.71 -17.85 -37.83
CA ALA A 35 -29.48 -17.27 -37.35
C ALA A 35 -28.81 -16.43 -38.44
N GLU A 36 -28.29 -15.27 -38.07
CA GLU A 36 -27.19 -14.63 -38.78
C GLU A 36 -26.29 -13.92 -37.76
N SER A 37 -25.06 -14.43 -37.65
CA SER A 37 -23.97 -13.82 -36.90
C SER A 37 -23.60 -12.49 -37.53
N ALA A 38 -23.63 -11.41 -36.73
CA ALA A 38 -22.95 -10.17 -37.06
C ALA A 38 -21.97 -9.82 -35.94
N ASN A 39 -20.71 -10.14 -36.21
CA ASN A 39 -19.50 -9.72 -35.53
C ASN A 39 -19.47 -8.19 -35.35
N GLN A 40 -19.65 -7.70 -34.13
CA GLN A 40 -19.35 -6.29 -33.79
C GLN A 40 -18.07 -6.26 -32.96
N GLY A 41 -17.06 -5.63 -33.56
CA GLY A 41 -15.73 -5.49 -33.00
C GLY A 41 -15.73 -4.83 -31.63
N SER A 42 -14.92 -5.41 -30.74
CA SER A 42 -14.56 -4.85 -29.45
C SER A 42 -13.90 -3.49 -29.64
N GLN A 43 -14.69 -2.41 -29.58
CA GLN A 43 -14.15 -1.08 -29.34
C GLN A 43 -13.63 -1.06 -27.91
N SER A 44 -12.30 -1.02 -27.76
CA SER A 44 -11.65 -0.62 -26.53
C SER A 44 -12.17 0.76 -26.18
N ALA A 45 -13.07 0.83 -25.19
CA ALA A 45 -13.46 2.08 -24.57
C ALA A 45 -12.23 2.58 -23.81
N ALA A 46 -11.46 3.46 -24.46
CA ALA A 46 -10.59 4.36 -23.74
C ALA A 46 -11.46 5.07 -22.70
N VAL A 47 -11.18 4.83 -21.43
CA VAL A 47 -11.77 5.58 -20.34
C VAL A 47 -11.24 6.99 -20.49
N ALA A 48 -12.02 7.85 -21.13
CA ALA A 48 -11.79 9.28 -21.11
C ALA A 48 -11.88 9.70 -19.64
N ASP A 49 -10.73 10.12 -19.08
CA ASP A 49 -10.66 10.75 -17.77
C ASP A 49 -11.44 12.07 -17.88
N ALA A 50 -12.72 12.02 -17.51
CA ALA A 50 -13.53 13.22 -17.38
C ALA A 50 -12.92 14.04 -16.25
N ALA A 51 -12.16 15.07 -16.63
CA ALA A 51 -11.49 16.01 -15.73
C ALA A 51 -12.51 16.67 -14.80
N THR A 52 -12.80 15.99 -13.71
CA THR A 52 -13.45 16.56 -12.53
C THR A 52 -12.41 17.45 -11.90
N GLU A 53 -12.70 18.74 -11.78
CA GLU A 53 -11.82 19.72 -11.14
C GLU A 53 -11.42 19.17 -9.75
N ARG A 54 -10.15 18.79 -9.59
CA ARG A 54 -9.68 18.18 -8.35
C ARG A 54 -9.57 19.27 -7.28
N PRO A 55 -10.20 19.11 -6.10
CA PRO A 55 -10.08 20.10 -5.04
C PRO A 55 -8.60 20.27 -4.66
N THR A 56 -8.13 21.51 -4.64
CA THR A 56 -6.76 21.85 -4.22
C THR A 56 -6.74 22.12 -2.73
N LEU A 57 -5.78 21.52 -2.03
CA LEU A 57 -5.46 21.82 -0.64
C LEU A 57 -4.11 22.54 -0.57
N THR A 58 -4.06 23.70 0.08
CA THR A 58 -2.81 24.38 0.43
C THR A 58 -2.55 24.16 1.92
N ALA A 59 -1.38 23.62 2.26
CA ALA A 59 -0.98 23.35 3.63
C ALA A 59 0.45 23.86 3.88
N GLY A 60 0.71 24.37 5.08
CA GLY A 60 2.06 24.65 5.54
C GLY A 60 2.71 23.37 6.06
N VAL A 61 3.95 23.12 5.63
CA VAL A 61 4.77 21.99 6.07
C VAL A 61 6.10 22.49 6.59
N ILE A 62 6.70 21.77 7.53
CA ILE A 62 8.03 22.09 8.07
C ILE A 62 9.09 21.23 7.37
N TRP A 63 10.34 21.69 7.37
CA TRP A 63 11.53 20.97 6.87
C TRP A 63 11.54 20.75 5.34
N LEU A 64 10.84 21.61 4.60
CA LEU A 64 10.77 21.61 3.12
C LEU A 64 12.10 21.97 2.43
N ASP A 65 13.17 22.20 3.19
CA ASP A 65 14.53 22.36 2.70
C ASP A 65 15.25 21.04 2.46
N SER A 66 14.65 19.90 2.86
CA SER A 66 15.23 18.56 2.68
C SER A 66 15.10 18.05 1.24
N PRO A 67 15.96 17.14 0.76
CA PRO A 67 15.76 16.45 -0.52
C PRO A 67 14.49 15.60 -0.53
N LEU A 68 13.98 15.23 -1.71
CA LEU A 68 12.83 14.32 -1.81
C LEU A 68 13.20 12.84 -1.67
N ASP A 69 14.49 12.49 -1.79
CA ASP A 69 14.96 11.12 -1.53
C ASP A 69 14.67 10.74 -0.08
N PRO A 70 13.89 9.67 0.19
CA PRO A 70 13.53 9.33 1.55
C PRO A 70 14.72 9.11 2.48
N VAL A 71 15.86 8.62 1.99
CA VAL A 71 17.03 8.37 2.84
C VAL A 71 17.50 9.64 3.56
N GLU A 72 17.37 10.79 2.92
CA GLU A 72 17.77 12.09 3.48
C GLU A 72 16.56 12.94 3.94
N GLY A 73 15.49 12.98 3.15
CA GLY A 73 14.30 13.80 3.41
C GLY A 73 13.01 13.00 3.55
N GLY A 74 13.10 11.80 4.14
CA GLY A 74 11.96 10.93 4.41
C GLY A 74 10.80 11.65 5.11
N TYR A 75 11.09 12.61 5.99
CA TYR A 75 10.05 13.38 6.67
C TYR A 75 9.18 14.17 5.68
N VAL A 76 9.79 14.90 4.74
CA VAL A 76 9.06 15.66 3.72
C VAL A 76 8.26 14.74 2.81
N SER A 77 8.90 13.67 2.31
CA SER A 77 8.26 12.76 1.35
C SER A 77 7.09 11.98 1.96
N THR A 78 7.22 11.49 3.19
CA THR A 78 6.13 10.74 3.85
C THR A 78 5.01 11.65 4.35
N GLN A 79 5.32 12.82 4.94
CA GLN A 79 4.28 13.74 5.44
C GLN A 79 3.47 14.39 4.33
N SER A 80 4.11 14.65 3.19
CA SER A 80 3.43 15.16 1.99
C SER A 80 2.77 14.03 1.19
N ALA A 81 2.73 12.81 1.73
CA ALA A 81 2.12 11.62 1.13
C ALA A 81 2.63 11.33 -0.30
N LEU A 82 3.92 11.60 -0.53
CA LEU A 82 4.65 11.27 -1.74
C LEU A 82 5.24 9.85 -1.66
N SER A 83 5.62 9.41 -0.46
CA SER A 83 6.21 8.10 -0.20
C SER A 83 5.51 7.37 0.94
N GLU A 84 5.66 6.06 1.00
CA GLU A 84 5.08 5.21 2.04
C GLU A 84 6.13 4.20 2.54
N THR A 85 6.01 3.82 3.81
CA THR A 85 6.86 2.81 4.46
C THR A 85 6.15 1.45 4.50
N LEU A 86 6.86 0.37 4.86
CA LEU A 86 6.24 -0.96 5.00
C LEU A 86 5.17 -1.00 6.09
N PHE A 87 5.44 -0.33 7.21
CA PHE A 87 4.52 -0.20 8.34
C PHE A 87 4.31 1.28 8.64
N ARG A 88 3.20 1.62 9.30
CA ARG A 88 2.95 2.96 9.84
C ARG A 88 2.52 2.88 11.30
N LEU A 89 2.58 4.01 11.99
CA LEU A 89 2.07 4.08 13.35
C LEU A 89 0.54 4.18 13.34
N SER A 90 -0.13 3.28 14.05
CA SER A 90 -1.59 3.34 14.20
C SER A 90 -1.99 4.58 15.02
N GLY A 91 -2.94 5.36 14.51
CA GLY A 91 -3.42 6.58 15.18
C GLY A 91 -4.17 6.33 16.50
N THR A 92 -4.57 5.09 16.77
CA THR A 92 -5.33 4.73 17.98
C THR A 92 -4.49 3.97 19.00
N THR A 93 -3.72 2.98 18.56
CA THR A 93 -2.96 2.09 19.47
C THR A 93 -1.51 2.52 19.64
N LEU A 94 -1.02 3.43 18.79
CA LEU A 94 0.40 3.81 18.70
C LEU A 94 1.34 2.60 18.51
N SER A 95 0.83 1.54 17.88
CA SER A 95 1.60 0.37 17.48
C SER A 95 1.84 0.37 15.97
N PRO A 96 2.91 -0.28 15.48
CA PRO A 96 3.09 -0.49 14.05
C PRO A 96 1.94 -1.29 13.46
N GLU A 97 1.38 -0.83 12.34
CA GLU A 97 0.38 -1.54 11.54
C GLU A 97 0.83 -1.64 10.08
N PRO A 98 0.44 -2.69 9.32
CA PRO A 98 0.82 -2.84 7.92
C PRO A 98 0.37 -1.65 7.06
N TRP A 99 1.27 -1.18 6.20
CA TRP A 99 0.98 -0.16 5.19
C TRP A 99 1.30 -0.68 3.79
N LEU A 100 2.54 -0.61 3.31
CA LEU A 100 2.96 -1.31 2.09
C LEU A 100 3.24 -2.80 2.32
N ALA A 101 3.45 -3.22 3.57
CA ALA A 101 3.40 -4.62 3.96
C ALA A 101 1.94 -5.08 4.14
N THR A 102 1.73 -6.40 4.11
CA THR A 102 0.48 -7.05 4.52
C THR A 102 0.56 -7.62 5.93
N GLU A 103 1.73 -8.11 6.33
CA GLU A 103 1.99 -8.67 7.65
C GLU A 103 3.49 -8.72 7.99
N ALA A 104 3.79 -8.96 9.27
CA ALA A 104 5.11 -9.32 9.76
C ALA A 104 5.01 -10.50 10.74
N THR A 105 5.74 -11.57 10.47
CA THR A 105 5.80 -12.76 11.33
C THR A 105 7.20 -12.91 11.90
N HIS A 106 7.32 -12.91 13.23
CA HIS A 106 8.56 -13.23 13.95
C HIS A 106 8.76 -14.74 13.95
N VAL A 107 9.59 -15.26 13.05
CA VAL A 107 9.73 -16.72 12.86
C VAL A 107 10.79 -17.34 13.78
N ALA A 108 11.78 -16.55 14.18
CA ALA A 108 12.85 -16.92 15.10
C ALA A 108 13.47 -15.64 15.70
N PRO A 109 14.28 -15.72 16.77
CA PRO A 109 14.79 -14.51 17.47
C PRO A 109 15.43 -13.46 16.56
N PHE A 110 16.11 -13.89 15.50
CA PHE A 110 16.82 -13.04 14.53
C PHE A 110 16.14 -12.97 13.15
N ILE A 111 14.94 -13.55 12.98
CA ILE A 111 14.35 -13.75 11.65
C ILE A 111 12.90 -13.26 11.62
N TRP A 112 12.62 -12.40 10.65
CA TRP A 112 11.28 -11.90 10.35
C TRP A 112 10.91 -12.21 8.91
N ARG A 113 9.69 -12.69 8.71
CA ARG A 113 9.05 -12.78 7.38
C ARG A 113 8.08 -11.61 7.23
N ILE A 114 8.19 -10.89 6.13
CA ILE A 114 7.35 -9.72 5.81
C ILE A 114 6.62 -9.97 4.50
N GLY A 115 5.29 -9.91 4.53
CA GLY A 115 4.46 -9.95 3.33
C GLY A 115 4.33 -8.55 2.71
N ILE A 116 4.34 -8.47 1.39
CA ILE A 116 4.33 -7.24 0.61
C ILE A 116 2.98 -7.10 -0.11
N ARG A 117 2.42 -5.89 -0.13
CA ARG A 117 1.14 -5.62 -0.78
C ARG A 117 1.27 -5.77 -2.30
N GLU A 118 0.43 -6.62 -2.87
CA GLU A 118 0.34 -6.81 -4.32
C GLU A 118 -0.28 -5.58 -5.03
N GLY A 119 0.09 -5.37 -6.30
CA GLY A 119 -0.53 -4.38 -7.17
C GLY A 119 -0.05 -2.93 -6.94
N VAL A 120 0.86 -2.70 -6.00
CA VAL A 120 1.47 -1.38 -5.79
C VAL A 120 2.51 -1.11 -6.89
N LYS A 121 2.53 0.14 -7.36
CA LYS A 121 3.50 0.63 -8.32
C LYS A 121 4.19 1.87 -7.78
N PHE A 122 5.44 2.04 -8.18
CA PHE A 122 6.11 3.33 -8.08
C PHE A 122 5.46 4.32 -9.07
N HIS A 123 5.69 5.62 -8.87
CA HIS A 123 5.15 6.69 -9.72
C HIS A 123 5.65 6.58 -11.17
N ASN A 124 6.81 5.96 -11.39
CA ASN A 124 7.34 5.64 -12.72
C ASN A 124 6.65 4.42 -13.40
N GLY A 125 5.74 3.75 -12.69
CA GLY A 125 4.96 2.62 -13.19
C GLY A 125 5.57 1.23 -12.96
N ASN A 126 6.81 1.15 -12.45
CA ASN A 126 7.44 -0.11 -12.05
C ASN A 126 6.68 -0.74 -10.88
N VAL A 127 6.66 -2.08 -10.84
CA VAL A 127 5.97 -2.83 -9.79
C VAL A 127 6.80 -2.84 -8.51
N MET A 128 6.16 -2.64 -7.37
CA MET A 128 6.77 -2.79 -6.06
C MET A 128 6.62 -4.23 -5.56
N ASP A 129 7.43 -5.14 -6.11
CA ASP A 129 7.50 -6.53 -5.67
C ASP A 129 8.51 -6.74 -4.52
N ALA A 130 8.67 -7.98 -4.07
CA ALA A 130 9.62 -8.32 -3.01
C ALA A 130 11.09 -7.99 -3.37
N GLN A 131 11.49 -8.07 -4.65
CA GLN A 131 12.83 -7.70 -5.09
C GLN A 131 13.04 -6.19 -5.00
N ALA A 132 12.05 -5.40 -5.42
CA ALA A 132 12.08 -3.95 -5.33
C ALA A 132 12.14 -3.48 -3.87
N VAL A 133 11.34 -4.09 -2.98
CA VAL A 133 11.38 -3.79 -1.54
C VAL A 133 12.75 -4.13 -0.95
N LYS A 134 13.29 -5.32 -1.26
CA LYS A 134 14.65 -5.70 -0.85
C LYS A 134 15.67 -4.65 -1.29
N ALA A 135 15.66 -4.29 -2.58
CA ALA A 135 16.61 -3.34 -3.15
C ALA A 135 16.48 -1.94 -2.50
N SER A 136 15.26 -1.51 -2.18
CA SER A 136 14.99 -0.27 -1.45
C SER A 136 15.61 -0.27 -0.05
N LEU A 137 15.39 -1.34 0.73
CA LEU A 137 15.94 -1.43 2.09
C LEU A 137 17.46 -1.52 2.08
N GLU A 138 18.04 -2.31 1.17
CA GLU A 138 19.49 -2.41 0.98
C GLU A 138 20.09 -1.06 0.55
N ARG A 139 19.39 -0.29 -0.28
CA ARG A 139 19.79 1.07 -0.65
C ARG A 139 19.81 1.99 0.57
N ALA A 140 18.76 2.01 1.38
CA ALA A 140 18.72 2.83 2.59
C ALA A 140 19.85 2.48 3.56
N ILE A 141 20.11 1.19 3.78
CA ILE A 141 21.21 0.69 4.61
C ILE A 141 22.58 1.12 4.05
N ARG A 142 22.76 1.04 2.72
CA ARG A 142 24.01 1.44 2.05
C ARG A 142 24.29 2.93 2.18
N LEU A 143 23.27 3.76 2.05
CA LEU A 143 23.41 5.21 2.00
C LEU A 143 23.38 5.88 3.38
N SER A 144 22.77 5.24 4.39
CA SER A 144 22.61 5.81 5.73
C SER A 144 23.21 4.91 6.81
N PRO A 145 24.32 5.32 7.46
CA PRO A 145 24.84 4.64 8.64
C PRO A 145 23.79 4.49 9.75
N ALA A 146 22.93 5.49 9.92
CA ALA A 146 21.84 5.44 10.89
C ALA A 146 20.83 4.34 10.56
N ALA A 147 20.50 4.12 9.28
CA ALA A 147 19.63 3.02 8.86
C ALA A 147 20.30 1.66 9.07
N ALA A 148 21.59 1.54 8.75
CA ALA A 148 22.37 0.32 8.98
C ALA A 148 22.39 -0.08 10.46
N ASP A 149 22.72 0.88 11.35
CA ASP A 149 22.74 0.65 12.80
C ASP A 149 21.34 0.32 13.33
N THR A 150 20.33 1.09 12.92
CA THR A 150 18.96 0.92 13.40
C THR A 150 18.40 -0.46 13.05
N LEU A 151 18.55 -0.89 11.80
CA LEU A 151 17.96 -2.15 11.33
C LEU A 151 18.79 -3.37 11.73
N SER A 152 20.12 -3.22 11.89
CA SER A 152 21.03 -4.32 12.23
C SER A 152 20.84 -5.54 11.33
N VAL A 153 20.62 -5.31 10.05
CA VAL A 153 20.34 -6.37 9.06
C VAL A 153 21.63 -7.11 8.72
N ASP A 154 21.57 -8.44 8.80
CA ASP A 154 22.57 -9.35 8.26
C ASP A 154 22.27 -9.61 6.77
N THR A 155 21.06 -10.07 6.47
CA THR A 155 20.63 -10.39 5.10
C THR A 155 19.14 -10.12 4.88
N ILE A 156 18.79 -9.78 3.64
CA ILE A 156 17.41 -9.76 3.14
C ILE A 156 17.32 -10.74 1.98
N THR A 157 16.41 -11.71 2.10
CA THR A 157 16.17 -12.74 1.07
C THR A 157 14.75 -12.64 0.56
N VAL A 158 14.56 -12.82 -0.74
CA VAL A 158 13.23 -12.94 -1.33
C VAL A 158 12.83 -14.41 -1.30
N GLU A 159 11.68 -14.71 -0.69
CA GLU A 159 11.13 -16.06 -0.64
C GLU A 159 10.22 -16.34 -1.84
N ASP A 160 9.43 -15.35 -2.24
CA ASP A 160 8.55 -15.36 -3.42
C ASP A 160 8.29 -13.92 -3.90
N GLU A 161 7.40 -13.73 -4.88
CA GLU A 161 7.13 -12.42 -5.50
C GLU A 161 6.64 -11.34 -4.50
N GLN A 162 6.02 -11.72 -3.39
CA GLN A 162 5.46 -10.79 -2.39
C GLN A 162 5.95 -11.06 -0.97
N THR A 163 7.03 -11.83 -0.79
CA THR A 163 7.53 -12.17 0.55
C THR A 163 9.03 -11.98 0.64
N ILE A 164 9.47 -11.21 1.63
CA ILE A 164 10.87 -11.12 2.03
C ILE A 164 11.08 -11.70 3.43
N THR A 165 12.26 -12.26 3.65
CA THR A 165 12.76 -12.62 4.97
C THR A 165 13.96 -11.74 5.31
N ILE A 166 13.90 -11.11 6.47
CA ILE A 166 14.94 -10.28 7.03
C ILE A 166 15.58 -11.04 8.19
N LYS A 167 16.90 -11.25 8.10
CA LYS A 167 17.72 -11.75 9.18
C LYS A 167 18.53 -10.62 9.79
N THR A 168 18.52 -10.49 11.11
CA THR A 168 19.26 -9.47 11.85
C THR A 168 20.50 -10.05 12.53
N THR A 169 21.48 -9.20 12.86
CA THR A 169 22.70 -9.57 13.60
C THR A 169 22.48 -9.64 15.11
N VAL A 170 21.40 -9.03 15.61
CA VAL A 170 20.95 -9.02 17.01
C VAL A 170 19.48 -9.40 17.10
N GLU A 171 19.01 -9.89 18.25
CA GLU A 171 17.59 -10.15 18.44
C GLU A 171 16.83 -8.82 18.34
N GLN A 172 15.87 -8.74 17.41
CA GLN A 172 15.15 -7.51 17.11
C GLN A 172 13.63 -7.74 17.08
N PRO A 173 12.99 -7.88 18.25
CA PRO A 173 11.54 -8.11 18.33
C PRO A 173 10.71 -6.88 17.91
N THR A 174 11.32 -5.69 17.79
CA THR A 174 10.65 -4.45 17.40
C THR A 174 10.86 -4.09 15.93
N LEU A 175 11.39 -5.00 15.09
CA LEU A 175 11.72 -4.73 13.69
C LEU A 175 10.56 -4.06 12.91
N PRO A 176 9.28 -4.51 13.01
CA PRO A 176 8.18 -3.83 12.32
C PRO A 176 8.03 -2.36 12.73
N GLY A 177 8.34 -2.02 13.98
CA GLY A 177 8.32 -0.65 14.48
C GLY A 177 9.51 0.20 14.02
N LEU A 178 10.60 -0.41 13.58
CA LEU A 178 11.71 0.31 12.94
C LEU A 178 11.41 0.59 11.46
N LEU A 179 10.68 -0.31 10.81
CA LEU A 179 10.24 -0.17 9.41
C LEU A 179 9.13 0.87 9.20
N ILE A 180 8.77 1.65 10.23
CA ILE A 180 7.94 2.86 10.11
C ILE A 180 8.76 4.12 9.82
N LEU A 181 10.08 4.05 9.98
CA LEU A 181 10.93 5.23 9.93
C LEU A 181 10.89 5.85 8.52
N PRO A 182 10.69 7.18 8.40
CA PRO A 182 10.55 7.83 7.09
C PRO A 182 11.76 7.62 6.16
N ALA A 183 12.95 7.47 6.73
CA ALA A 183 14.18 7.18 5.97
C ALA A 183 14.17 5.80 5.27
N LEU A 184 13.21 4.95 5.60
CA LEU A 184 13.01 3.61 5.06
C LEU A 184 11.77 3.54 4.14
N ALA A 185 11.24 4.67 3.69
CA ALA A 185 10.14 4.66 2.73
C ALA A 185 10.57 3.94 1.43
N ILE A 186 9.66 3.13 0.90
CA ILE A 186 9.98 2.23 -0.20
C ILE A 186 10.17 3.04 -1.48
N THR A 187 11.33 2.84 -2.09
CA THR A 187 11.85 3.61 -3.22
C THR A 187 12.33 2.66 -4.31
N ASP A 188 12.04 2.97 -5.57
CA ASP A 188 12.67 2.31 -6.71
C ASP A 188 14.17 2.63 -6.72
N ALA A 189 14.96 1.72 -6.15
CA ALA A 189 16.38 1.94 -5.88
C ALA A 189 17.18 2.24 -7.16
N ALA A 190 16.86 1.57 -8.27
CA ALA A 190 17.57 1.74 -9.52
C ALA A 190 17.25 3.10 -10.15
N ALA A 191 15.98 3.50 -10.17
CA ALA A 191 15.56 4.81 -10.68
C ALA A 191 16.13 5.95 -9.82
N ALA A 192 16.09 5.80 -8.50
CA ALA A 192 16.64 6.77 -7.55
C ALA A 192 18.15 6.97 -7.72
N ASP A 193 18.93 5.87 -7.77
CA ASP A 193 20.38 5.95 -7.95
C ASP A 193 20.77 6.53 -9.32
N ALA A 194 20.00 6.23 -10.37
CA ALA A 194 20.24 6.77 -11.71
C ALA A 194 19.92 8.28 -11.84
N ALA A 195 18.95 8.78 -11.07
CA ALA A 195 18.54 10.18 -11.14
C ALA A 195 19.57 11.14 -10.53
N GLY A 196 20.29 10.69 -9.49
CA GLY A 196 21.24 11.53 -8.74
C GLY A 196 20.56 12.67 -7.95
N GLU A 197 21.38 13.46 -7.27
CA GLU A 197 20.90 14.58 -6.44
C GLU A 197 20.14 15.62 -7.29
N GLY A 198 18.94 16.01 -6.83
CA GLY A 198 18.15 17.10 -7.42
C GLY A 198 17.17 16.71 -8.54
N ASN A 199 17.18 15.46 -9.04
CA ASN A 199 16.29 15.03 -10.13
C ASN A 199 15.29 13.94 -9.72
N PHE A 200 15.01 13.84 -8.41
CA PHE A 200 14.22 12.76 -7.83
C PHE A 200 12.74 12.76 -8.28
N ILE A 201 12.20 13.93 -8.67
CA ILE A 201 10.86 14.02 -9.28
C ILE A 201 10.81 13.24 -10.60
N ALA A 202 11.79 13.47 -11.49
CA ALA A 202 11.82 12.82 -12.80
C ALA A 202 12.02 11.30 -12.69
N ALA A 203 12.65 10.83 -11.61
CA ALA A 203 12.83 9.41 -11.34
C ALA A 203 11.50 8.67 -11.12
N GLY A 204 10.48 9.36 -10.60
CA GLY A 204 9.20 8.75 -10.21
C GLY A 204 9.37 7.58 -9.24
N ALA A 205 10.38 7.64 -8.37
CA ALA A 205 10.85 6.49 -7.60
C ALA A 205 10.04 6.19 -6.33
N LEU A 206 8.94 6.89 -6.07
CA LEU A 206 8.13 6.77 -4.84
C LEU A 206 6.78 6.07 -5.09
N THR A 207 6.02 5.70 -4.05
CA THR A 207 4.74 4.97 -4.18
C THR A 207 3.48 5.75 -3.79
N GLY A 208 3.61 6.85 -3.05
CA GLY A 208 2.50 7.47 -2.32
C GLY A 208 1.33 7.96 -3.20
N PRO A 209 0.19 8.32 -2.60
CA PRO A 209 -1.01 8.72 -3.33
C PRO A 209 -0.85 10.02 -4.14
N TYR A 210 0.16 10.85 -3.87
CA TYR A 210 0.48 12.05 -4.63
C TYR A 210 1.82 11.93 -5.33
N ILE A 211 1.88 12.42 -6.57
CA ILE A 211 3.10 12.49 -7.38
C ILE A 211 3.58 13.94 -7.34
N PRO A 212 4.84 14.22 -6.94
CA PRO A 212 5.36 15.58 -6.95
C PRO A 212 5.49 16.06 -8.40
N ILE A 213 5.00 17.26 -8.69
CA ILE A 213 5.11 17.88 -10.02
C ILE A 213 6.16 18.99 -10.06
N GLU A 214 6.43 19.61 -8.92
CA GLU A 214 7.40 20.68 -8.73
C GLU A 214 7.91 20.61 -7.29
N TYR A 215 9.20 20.93 -7.09
CA TYR A 215 9.80 21.02 -5.78
C TYR A 215 10.92 22.06 -5.78
N THR A 216 10.74 23.09 -4.95
CA THR A 216 11.71 24.16 -4.79
C THR A 216 12.20 24.16 -3.35
N PRO A 217 13.39 23.60 -3.09
CA PRO A 217 13.97 23.66 -1.75
C PRO A 217 14.25 25.12 -1.35
N LYS A 218 13.94 25.50 -0.11
CA LYS A 218 14.32 26.77 0.54
C LYS A 218 13.58 28.05 0.07
N GLU A 219 12.30 27.95 -0.27
CA GLU A 219 11.41 29.15 -0.30
C GLU A 219 10.86 29.50 1.08
#